data_AF-A0A2P8ADV6-F1
#
_entry.id   AF-A0A2P8ADV6-F1
#
_cell.length_a   1.000
_cell.length_b   1.000
_cell.length_c   1.000
_cell.angle_alpha   90.00
_cell.angle_beta   90.00
_cell.angle_gamma   90.00
#
_symmetry.space_group_name_H-M   'P 1'
#
loop_
_entity.id
_entity.type
_entity.pdbx_description
1 polymer ?
#
loop_
_entity_poly.entity_id
_entity_poly.type
_entity_poly.pdbx_seq_one_letter_code
_entity_poly.pdbx_strand_id
1 'polypeptide(L)'
;MAAGLINTALRGAQFLWALLVLAIVGNMIASAFAGNPAIINYDMFVAVFSMLSLFYLIPATIKEGIAHPLIMIGLDVLNTLFYFCGAVATAAYLGARSCGNEAYTTTNFITNGSANTAARCRKATASTTFLFFNFFLFAASAVLSALQGRNSGVNLRGGMGGIRKGGPSMSQV
;
A
#
# COMPACT_ATOMS: atom_id res chain seq x y z
N MET A 1 -13.14 18.36 -11.04
CA MET A 1 -12.85 17.47 -12.18
C MET A 1 -11.42 16.92 -12.12
N ALA A 2 -10.37 17.73 -12.28
CA ALA A 2 -8.97 17.26 -12.30
C ALA A 2 -8.50 16.55 -11.02
N ALA A 3 -8.78 17.11 -9.83
CA ALA A 3 -8.38 16.50 -8.55
C ALA A 3 -9.04 15.13 -8.28
N GLY A 4 -10.29 14.94 -8.72
CA GLY A 4 -10.99 13.66 -8.62
C GLY A 4 -10.37 12.59 -9.53
N LEU A 5 -10.05 12.97 -10.77
CA LEU A 5 -9.37 12.08 -11.73
C LEU A 5 -7.99 11.65 -11.23
N ILE A 6 -7.23 12.59 -10.65
CA ILE A 6 -5.90 12.32 -10.08
C ILE A 6 -6.00 11.34 -8.91
N ASN A 7 -6.95 11.54 -7.98
CA ASN A 7 -7.16 10.61 -6.87
C ASN A 7 -7.51 9.19 -7.37
N THR A 8 -8.43 9.07 -8.32
CA THR A 8 -8.83 7.76 -8.87
C THR A 8 -7.66 7.08 -9.61
N ALA A 9 -6.88 7.84 -10.38
CA ALA A 9 -5.68 7.31 -11.04
C ALA A 9 -4.64 6.84 -10.03
N LEU A 10 -4.45 7.58 -8.93
CA LEU A 10 -3.53 7.22 -7.87
C LEU A 10 -3.96 5.92 -7.17
N ARG A 11 -5.26 5.74 -6.91
CA ARG A 11 -5.83 4.47 -6.40
C ARG A 11 -5.61 3.31 -7.36
N GLY A 12 -5.82 3.54 -8.66
CA GLY A 12 -5.57 2.53 -9.70
C GLY A 12 -4.09 2.12 -9.76
N ALA A 13 -3.18 3.08 -9.65
CA ALA A 13 -1.75 2.80 -9.57
C ALA A 13 -1.40 1.99 -8.31
N GLN A 14 -1.90 2.39 -7.14
CA GLN A 14 -1.71 1.64 -5.88
C GLN A 14 -2.18 0.19 -6.00
N PHE A 15 -3.32 -0.03 -6.65
CA PHE A 15 -3.87 -1.36 -6.92
C PHE A 15 -2.97 -2.19 -7.84
N LEU A 16 -2.48 -1.59 -8.92
CA LEU A 16 -1.60 -2.28 -9.87
C LEU A 16 -0.29 -2.72 -9.19
N TRP A 17 0.35 -1.84 -8.43
CA TRP A 17 1.60 -2.19 -7.73
C TRP A 17 1.36 -3.21 -6.62
N ALA A 18 0.27 -3.10 -5.86
CA ALA A 18 -0.11 -4.10 -4.87
C ALA A 18 -0.32 -5.49 -5.51
N LEU A 19 -1.00 -5.56 -6.65
CA LEU A 19 -1.24 -6.79 -7.39
C LEU A 19 0.07 -7.42 -7.90
N LEU A 20 1.00 -6.61 -8.41
CA LEU A 20 2.31 -7.10 -8.85
C LEU A 20 3.13 -7.67 -7.69
N VAL A 21 3.15 -6.99 -6.53
CA VAL A 21 3.80 -7.52 -5.32
C VAL A 21 3.16 -8.84 -4.92
N LEU A 22 1.83 -8.89 -4.84
CA LEU A 22 1.09 -10.10 -4.45
C LEU A 22 1.40 -11.28 -5.38
N ALA A 23 1.40 -11.05 -6.70
CA ALA A 23 1.66 -12.10 -7.69
C ALA A 23 3.10 -12.64 -7.62
N ILE A 24 4.09 -11.75 -7.45
CA ILE A 24 5.50 -12.15 -7.38
C ILE A 24 5.81 -12.87 -6.07
N VAL A 25 5.36 -12.30 -4.94
CA VAL A 25 5.56 -12.89 -3.60
C VAL A 25 4.81 -14.22 -3.48
N GLY A 26 3.58 -14.31 -3.99
CA GLY A 26 2.83 -15.57 -4.05
C GLY A 26 3.54 -16.66 -4.86
N ASN A 27 4.09 -16.32 -6.02
CA ASN A 27 4.90 -17.24 -6.82
C ASN A 27 6.21 -17.63 -6.12
N MET A 28 6.83 -16.72 -5.37
CA MET A 28 7.97 -17.06 -4.52
C MET A 28 7.55 -18.11 -3.48
N ILE A 29 6.46 -17.91 -2.76
CA ILE A 29 5.97 -18.85 -1.74
C ILE A 29 5.69 -20.24 -2.34
N ALA A 30 5.03 -20.31 -3.51
CA ALA A 30 4.71 -21.56 -4.18
C ALA A 30 5.94 -22.34 -4.70
N SER A 31 7.04 -21.64 -4.98
CA SER A 31 8.29 -22.24 -5.47
C SER A 31 9.31 -22.55 -4.34
N ALA A 32 8.87 -22.47 -3.08
CA ALA A 32 9.70 -22.73 -1.92
C ALA A 32 9.63 -24.19 -1.47
N PHE A 33 10.78 -24.81 -1.21
CA PHE A 33 10.86 -26.21 -0.73
C PHE A 33 11.38 -26.32 0.72
N ALA A 34 12.22 -25.38 1.17
CA ALA A 34 12.88 -25.42 2.48
C ALA A 34 12.29 -24.45 3.52
N GLY A 35 10.99 -24.15 3.42
CA GLY A 35 10.32 -23.14 4.22
C GLY A 35 10.51 -21.72 3.67
N ASN A 36 9.66 -20.79 4.14
CA ASN A 36 9.71 -19.39 3.73
C ASN A 36 10.20 -18.49 4.88
N PRO A 37 11.16 -17.59 4.62
CA PRO A 37 11.60 -16.63 5.62
C PRO A 37 10.43 -15.71 6.01
N ALA A 38 10.39 -15.33 7.29
CA ALA A 38 9.30 -14.53 7.87
C ALA A 38 9.07 -13.20 7.12
N ILE A 39 10.11 -12.63 6.51
CA ILE A 39 10.01 -11.40 5.73
C ILE A 39 9.13 -11.55 4.49
N ILE A 40 9.22 -12.68 3.77
CA ILE A 40 8.37 -12.95 2.59
C ILE A 40 6.90 -13.08 3.01
N ASN A 41 6.66 -13.72 4.16
CA ASN A 41 5.30 -13.84 4.71
C ASN A 41 4.76 -12.47 5.14
N TYR A 42 5.61 -11.59 5.66
CA TYR A 42 5.24 -10.21 5.96
C TYR A 42 4.87 -9.44 4.68
N ASP A 43 5.67 -9.50 3.61
CA ASP A 43 5.34 -8.84 2.35
C ASP A 43 4.02 -9.33 1.75
N MET A 44 3.73 -10.63 1.88
CA MET A 44 2.45 -11.21 1.49
C MET A 44 1.31 -10.61 2.31
N PHE A 45 1.46 -10.50 3.62
CA PHE A 45 0.48 -9.84 4.49
C PHE A 45 0.26 -8.38 4.07
N VAL A 46 1.33 -7.62 3.83
CA VAL A 46 1.23 -6.21 3.42
C VAL A 46 0.46 -6.07 2.10
N ALA A 47 0.75 -6.93 1.11
CA ALA A 47 0.07 -6.90 -0.19
C ALA A 47 -1.41 -7.31 -0.10
N VAL A 48 -1.75 -8.29 0.75
CA VAL A 48 -3.15 -8.68 0.96
C VAL A 48 -3.91 -7.59 1.74
N PHE A 49 -3.29 -7.03 2.77
CA PHE A 49 -3.86 -5.95 3.56
C PHE A 49 -4.15 -4.72 2.69
N SER A 50 -3.21 -4.35 1.81
CA SER A 50 -3.41 -3.23 0.90
C SER A 50 -4.52 -3.50 -0.10
N MET A 51 -4.65 -4.72 -0.63
CA MET A 51 -5.74 -5.09 -1.53
C MET A 51 -7.10 -4.97 -0.83
N LEU A 52 -7.22 -5.50 0.40
CA LEU A 52 -8.43 -5.36 1.21
C LEU A 52 -8.76 -3.90 1.50
N SER A 53 -7.74 -3.09 1.81
CA SER A 53 -7.94 -1.66 1.99
C SER A 53 -8.45 -1.00 0.70
N LEU A 54 -7.86 -1.29 -0.46
CA LEU A 54 -8.25 -0.70 -1.74
C LEU A 54 -9.68 -1.08 -2.15
N PHE A 55 -10.15 -2.28 -1.78
CA PHE A 55 -11.56 -2.65 -1.95
C PHE A 55 -12.52 -1.72 -1.18
N TYR A 56 -12.10 -1.13 -0.06
CA TYR A 56 -12.85 -0.09 0.63
C TYR A 56 -12.59 1.31 0.04
N LEU A 57 -11.34 1.66 -0.26
CA LEU A 57 -10.98 3.01 -0.70
C LEU A 57 -11.50 3.35 -2.11
N ILE A 58 -11.53 2.40 -3.05
CA ILE A 58 -12.04 2.63 -4.42
C ILE A 58 -13.53 3.03 -4.42
N PRO A 59 -14.48 2.25 -3.88
CA PRO A 59 -15.89 2.64 -3.86
C PRO A 59 -16.13 3.89 -3.00
N ALA A 60 -15.35 4.10 -1.94
CA ALA A 60 -15.44 5.30 -1.12
C ALA A 60 -14.98 6.57 -1.88
N THR A 61 -14.14 6.46 -2.91
CA THR A 61 -13.84 7.60 -3.82
C THR A 61 -14.95 7.90 -4.83
N ILE A 62 -15.85 6.95 -5.11
CA ILE A 62 -16.92 7.07 -6.12
C ILE A 62 -18.26 7.45 -5.48
N LYS A 63 -18.53 6.97 -4.25
CA LYS A 63 -19.77 7.25 -3.50
C LYS A 63 -19.46 8.00 -2.20
N GLU A 64 -19.86 9.28 -2.16
CA GLU A 64 -19.66 10.16 -1.00
C GLU A 64 -20.39 9.67 0.28
N GLY A 65 -21.41 8.81 0.15
CA GLY A 65 -22.19 8.30 1.29
C GLY A 65 -21.52 7.18 2.11
N ILE A 66 -20.40 6.61 1.65
CA ILE A 66 -19.69 5.50 2.32
C ILE A 66 -18.33 5.96 2.89
N ALA A 67 -17.88 7.16 2.53
CA ALA A 67 -16.56 7.67 2.85
C ALA A 67 -16.51 8.20 4.30
N HIS A 68 -16.03 7.37 5.24
CA HIS A 68 -15.58 7.87 6.53
C HIS A 68 -14.16 8.43 6.40
N PRO A 69 -13.96 9.77 6.51
CA PRO A 69 -12.65 10.39 6.23
C PRO A 69 -11.54 9.88 7.15
N LEU A 70 -11.88 9.57 8.40
CA LEU A 70 -10.94 9.02 9.38
C LEU A 70 -10.44 7.63 8.98
N ILE A 71 -11.32 6.78 8.42
CA ILE A 71 -10.98 5.43 8.00
C ILE A 71 -10.11 5.47 6.74
N MET A 72 -10.42 6.35 5.78
CA MET A 72 -9.59 6.55 4.60
C MET A 72 -8.16 6.97 4.95
N ILE A 73 -8.00 8.01 5.77
CA ILE A 73 -6.68 8.50 6.19
C ILE A 73 -5.95 7.43 7.02
N GLY A 74 -6.67 6.76 7.93
CA GLY A 74 -6.10 5.68 8.74
C GLY A 74 -5.56 4.53 7.90
N LEU A 75 -6.32 4.07 6.91
CA LEU A 75 -5.90 3.02 5.99
C LEU A 75 -4.73 3.47 5.11
N ASP A 76 -4.72 4.70 4.62
CA ASP A 76 -3.60 5.23 3.82
C ASP A 76 -2.30 5.30 4.62
N VAL A 77 -2.35 5.80 5.86
CA VAL A 77 -1.18 5.88 6.74
C VAL A 77 -0.71 4.47 7.14
N LEU A 78 -1.63 3.57 7.47
CA LEU A 78 -1.27 2.21 7.88
C LEU A 78 -0.63 1.43 6.72
N ASN A 79 -1.18 1.54 5.50
CA ASN A 79 -0.56 0.98 4.30
C ASN A 79 0.83 1.58 4.05
N THR A 80 0.98 2.90 4.19
CA THR A 80 2.27 3.57 4.02
C THR A 80 3.32 2.99 4.97
N LEU A 81 2.97 2.83 6.25
CA LEU A 81 3.89 2.27 7.26
C LEU A 81 4.26 0.81 6.96
N PHE A 82 3.27 -0.02 6.60
CA PHE A 82 3.51 -1.42 6.31
C PHE A 82 4.39 -1.62 5.06
N TYR A 83 4.12 -0.87 3.99
CA TYR A 83 4.97 -0.90 2.80
C TYR A 83 6.38 -0.38 3.07
N PHE A 84 6.53 0.67 3.89
CA PHE A 84 7.84 1.17 4.28
C PHE A 84 8.66 0.13 5.04
N CYS A 85 8.07 -0.48 6.07
CA CYS A 85 8.73 -1.51 6.86
C CYS A 85 9.10 -2.73 6.00
N GLY A 86 8.21 -3.17 5.12
CA GLY A 86 8.45 -4.31 4.22
C GLY A 86 9.57 -4.01 3.22
N ALA A 87 9.53 -2.85 2.58
CA ALA A 87 10.54 -2.43 1.61
C ALA A 87 11.94 -2.30 2.23
N VAL A 88 12.05 -1.69 3.41
CA VAL A 88 13.35 -1.51 4.08
C VAL A 88 13.88 -2.85 4.59
N ALA A 89 13.04 -3.67 5.20
CA ALA A 89 13.47 -4.96 5.74
C ALA A 89 13.87 -5.93 4.61
N THR A 90 13.10 -6.03 3.53
CA THR A 90 13.46 -6.84 2.35
C THR A 90 14.75 -6.35 1.71
N ALA A 91 14.94 -5.04 1.56
CA ALA A 91 16.17 -4.48 1.02
C ALA A 91 17.40 -4.79 1.90
N ALA A 92 17.25 -4.69 3.22
CA ALA A 92 18.31 -4.99 4.18
C ALA A 92 18.73 -6.47 4.14
N TYR A 93 17.77 -7.39 4.05
CA TYR A 93 18.07 -8.83 4.03
C TYR A 93 18.55 -9.33 2.67
N LEU A 94 18.09 -8.73 1.57
CA LEU A 94 18.62 -9.07 0.25
C LEU A 94 20.06 -8.52 0.15
N GLY A 95 20.29 -7.26 0.49
CA GLY A 95 21.60 -6.65 0.30
C GLY A 95 21.94 -6.51 -1.20
N ALA A 96 22.63 -5.44 -1.57
CA ALA A 96 22.91 -5.10 -2.96
C ALA A 96 23.99 -6.01 -3.59
N ARG A 97 23.72 -7.31 -3.73
CA ARG A 97 24.60 -8.29 -4.38
C ARG A 97 24.01 -8.77 -5.70
N SER A 98 24.89 -9.13 -6.63
CA SER A 98 24.51 -9.64 -7.95
C SER A 98 23.78 -11.00 -7.83
N CYS A 99 22.57 -11.06 -8.38
CA CYS A 99 21.80 -12.31 -8.53
C CYS A 99 22.42 -13.32 -9.51
N GLY A 100 23.55 -12.98 -10.15
CA GLY A 100 24.32 -13.88 -11.00
C GLY A 100 25.43 -14.65 -10.28
N ASN A 101 25.66 -14.38 -8.98
CA ASN A 101 26.66 -15.09 -8.19
C ASN A 101 26.01 -16.26 -7.43
N GLU A 102 26.25 -17.49 -7.90
CA GLU A 102 25.69 -18.71 -7.31
C GLU A 102 26.11 -18.92 -5.84
N ALA A 103 27.32 -18.48 -5.47
CA ALA A 103 27.77 -18.57 -4.08
C ALA A 103 26.93 -17.67 -3.16
N TYR A 104 26.46 -16.52 -3.66
CA TYR A 104 25.58 -15.63 -2.91
C TYR A 104 24.15 -16.16 -2.84
N THR A 105 23.62 -16.66 -3.97
CA THR A 105 22.23 -17.15 -4.01
C THR A 105 22.03 -18.45 -3.25
N THR A 106 23.08 -19.24 -3.02
CA THR A 106 23.06 -20.46 -2.20
C THR A 106 23.41 -20.23 -0.73
N THR A 107 24.12 -19.15 -0.36
CA THR A 107 24.43 -18.88 1.06
C THR A 107 23.38 -18.01 1.76
N ASN A 108 22.61 -17.22 1.01
CA ASN A 108 21.60 -16.35 1.60
C ASN A 108 20.30 -17.13 1.94
N PHE A 109 19.82 -16.96 3.18
CA PHE A 109 18.64 -17.64 3.71
C PHE A 109 17.34 -17.30 2.96
N ILE A 110 17.30 -16.16 2.24
CA ILE A 110 16.13 -15.78 1.42
C ILE A 110 16.11 -16.52 0.08
N THR A 111 17.27 -16.74 -0.53
CA THR A 111 17.38 -17.25 -1.91
C THR A 111 17.60 -18.76 -1.98
N ASN A 112 18.17 -19.40 -0.95
CA ASN A 112 18.47 -20.83 -0.90
C ASN A 112 17.22 -21.73 -0.90
N GLY A 113 16.05 -21.21 -0.47
CA GLY A 113 14.82 -22.01 -0.34
C GLY A 113 14.12 -22.48 -1.63
N SER A 114 14.74 -22.40 -2.82
CA SER A 114 14.11 -22.76 -4.10
C SER A 114 15.07 -23.46 -5.06
N ALA A 115 14.52 -24.35 -5.90
CA ALA A 115 15.25 -25.06 -6.95
C ALA A 115 16.02 -24.13 -7.92
N ASN A 116 15.56 -22.87 -8.08
CA ASN A 116 16.23 -21.86 -8.90
C ASN A 116 16.52 -20.59 -8.07
N THR A 117 17.65 -20.58 -7.36
CA THR A 117 18.05 -19.51 -6.44
C THR A 117 18.27 -18.16 -7.15
N ALA A 118 18.80 -18.16 -8.38
CA ALA A 118 18.99 -16.95 -9.19
C ALA A 118 17.66 -16.30 -9.62
N ALA A 119 16.68 -17.12 -10.03
CA ALA A 119 15.35 -16.63 -10.39
C ALA A 119 14.62 -16.03 -9.17
N ARG A 120 14.77 -16.65 -8.00
CA ARG A 120 14.24 -16.11 -6.74
C ARG A 120 14.86 -14.78 -6.35
N CYS A 121 16.18 -14.62 -6.51
CA CYS A 121 16.85 -13.35 -6.25
C CYS A 121 16.28 -12.21 -7.12
N ARG A 122 16.12 -12.44 -8.43
CA ARG A 122 15.53 -11.45 -9.34
C ARG A 122 14.09 -11.09 -8.97
N LYS A 123 13.29 -12.07 -8.57
CA LYS A 123 11.92 -11.83 -8.07
C LYS A 123 11.91 -11.00 -6.80
N ALA A 124 12.81 -11.27 -5.86
CA ALA A 124 12.95 -10.51 -4.62
C ALA A 124 13.41 -9.07 -4.88
N THR A 125 14.35 -8.84 -5.80
CA THR A 125 14.73 -7.48 -6.19
C THR A 125 13.55 -6.76 -6.84
N ALA A 126 12.82 -7.41 -7.75
CA ALA A 126 11.64 -6.82 -8.38
C ALA A 126 10.57 -6.47 -7.34
N SER A 127 10.30 -7.36 -6.37
CA SER A 127 9.33 -7.09 -5.31
C SER A 127 9.78 -5.93 -4.42
N THR A 128 11.07 -5.82 -4.07
CA THR A 128 11.58 -4.68 -3.27
C THR A 128 11.31 -3.34 -3.95
N THR A 129 11.55 -3.24 -5.26
CA THR A 129 11.28 -2.01 -6.03
C THR A 129 9.79 -1.68 -6.05
N PHE A 130 8.94 -2.70 -6.25
CA PHE A 130 7.48 -2.50 -6.26
C PHE A 130 6.92 -2.13 -4.89
N LEU A 131 7.48 -2.67 -3.79
CA LEU A 131 7.17 -2.26 -2.42
C LEU A 131 7.49 -0.78 -2.20
N PHE A 132 8.66 -0.30 -2.67
CA PHE A 132 9.01 1.12 -2.60
C PHE A 132 8.08 2.01 -3.43
N PHE A 133 7.73 1.61 -4.65
CA PHE A 133 6.77 2.37 -5.45
C PHE A 133 5.42 2.49 -4.76
N ASN A 134 4.92 1.41 -4.16
CA ASN A 134 3.65 1.47 -3.46
C ASN A 134 3.73 2.31 -2.17
N PHE A 135 4.85 2.25 -1.45
CA PHE A 135 5.13 3.16 -0.34
C PHE A 135 5.00 4.63 -0.76
N PHE A 136 5.65 5.05 -1.85
CA PHE A 136 5.57 6.44 -2.30
C PHE A 136 4.17 6.83 -2.74
N LEU A 137 3.42 5.93 -3.37
CA LEU A 137 2.04 6.20 -3.78
C LEU A 137 1.09 6.33 -2.59
N PHE A 138 1.22 5.49 -1.56
CA PHE A 138 0.42 5.60 -0.34
C PHE A 138 0.83 6.81 0.51
N ALA A 139 2.12 7.15 0.56
CA ALA A 139 2.60 8.36 1.19
C ALA A 139 2.05 9.61 0.49
N ALA A 140 2.06 9.63 -0.85
CA ALA A 140 1.50 10.72 -1.63
C ALA A 140 -0.01 10.87 -1.39
N SER A 141 -0.79 9.77 -1.37
CA SER A 141 -2.23 9.86 -1.02
C SER A 141 -2.44 10.38 0.39
N ALA A 142 -1.69 9.88 1.39
CA ALA A 142 -1.82 10.31 2.77
C ALA A 142 -1.55 11.82 2.93
N VAL A 143 -0.50 12.33 2.27
CA VAL A 143 -0.16 13.77 2.27
C VAL A 143 -1.25 14.60 1.58
N LEU A 144 -1.72 14.17 0.41
CA LEU A 144 -2.79 14.86 -0.32
C LEU A 144 -4.09 14.90 0.47
N SER A 145 -4.46 13.82 1.14
CA SER A 145 -5.61 13.75 2.03
C SER A 145 -5.45 14.66 3.25
N ALA A 146 -4.25 14.73 3.84
CA ALA A 146 -3.96 15.62 4.96
C ALA A 146 -4.01 17.11 4.57
N LEU A 147 -3.49 17.47 3.37
CA LEU A 147 -3.51 18.84 2.86
C LEU A 147 -4.92 19.29 2.47
N GLN A 148 -5.72 18.41 1.86
CA GLN A 148 -7.14 18.69 1.59
C GLN A 148 -7.94 18.88 2.88
N GLY A 149 -7.62 18.13 3.95
CA GLY A 149 -8.20 18.35 5.28
C GLY A 149 -7.86 19.72 5.88
N ARG A 150 -6.65 20.25 5.67
CA ARG A 150 -6.22 21.57 6.16
C ARG A 150 -6.82 22.75 5.38
N ASN A 151 -6.86 22.69 4.05
CA ASN A 151 -7.36 23.80 3.23
C ASN A 151 -8.89 23.93 3.23
N SER A 152 -9.60 22.86 3.56
CA SER A 152 -11.07 22.82 3.51
C SER A 152 -11.73 23.18 4.85
N GLY A 153 -10.97 23.68 5.84
CA GLY A 153 -11.51 23.99 7.17
C GLY A 153 -12.18 22.79 7.83
N VAL A 154 -11.73 21.57 7.50
CA VAL A 154 -12.27 20.34 8.09
C VAL A 154 -11.83 20.33 9.54
N ASN A 155 -12.75 20.78 10.40
CA ASN A 155 -12.70 20.53 11.83
C ASN A 155 -12.59 19.01 12.03
N LEU A 156 -11.36 18.51 12.18
CA LEU A 156 -11.06 17.17 12.69
C LEU A 156 -11.59 16.99 14.15
N ARG A 157 -12.15 18.05 14.74
CA ARG A 157 -12.94 18.07 15.97
C ARG A 157 -14.42 17.70 15.77
N GLY A 158 -14.86 17.37 14.55
CA GLY A 158 -16.25 17.05 14.20
C GLY A 158 -16.63 15.56 14.30
N GLY A 159 -15.80 14.72 14.90
CA GLY A 159 -16.14 13.33 15.23
C GLY A 159 -17.15 13.17 16.39
N MET A 160 -17.80 14.25 16.84
CA MET A 160 -18.71 14.23 17.98
C MET A 160 -19.95 15.10 17.72
N GLY A 161 -20.98 14.51 17.11
CA GLY A 161 -22.38 14.94 17.24
C GLY A 161 -22.80 16.27 16.56
N GLY A 162 -24.01 16.25 15.98
CA GLY A 162 -24.74 17.46 15.58
C GLY A 162 -25.18 17.38 14.12
N ILE A 163 -26.30 16.74 13.79
CA ILE A 163 -27.64 17.37 13.80
C ILE A 163 -27.66 18.67 12.97
N ARG A 164 -28.29 18.56 11.79
CA ARG A 164 -29.09 19.58 11.09
C ARG A 164 -28.76 21.05 11.43
N LYS A 165 -28.28 21.80 10.43
CA LYS A 165 -28.55 23.23 10.37
C LYS A 165 -29.17 23.55 9.02
N GLY A 166 -30.50 23.53 8.99
CA GLY A 166 -31.27 24.20 7.96
C GLY A 166 -30.83 25.66 7.88
N GLY A 167 -30.56 26.12 6.66
CA GLY A 167 -30.39 27.54 6.41
C GLY A 167 -31.70 28.27 6.73
N PRO A 168 -31.68 29.48 7.32
CA PRO A 168 -32.88 30.23 7.61
C PRO A 168 -33.56 30.66 6.29
N SER A 169 -34.79 30.21 6.04
CA SER A 169 -35.68 30.85 5.06
C SER A 169 -36.29 32.07 5.74
N MET A 170 -35.82 33.25 5.36
CA MET A 170 -36.48 34.51 5.72
C MET A 170 -37.83 34.56 4.98
N SER A 171 -38.95 34.48 5.71
CA SER A 171 -40.22 34.99 5.20
C SER A 171 -40.21 36.50 5.36
N GLN A 172 -40.14 37.25 4.26
CA GLN A 172 -40.57 38.64 4.26
C GLN A 172 -42.06 38.68 3.92
N VAL A 173 -42.78 39.43 4.75
CA VAL A 173 -44.21 39.77 4.64
C VAL A 173 -44.41 40.76 3.51
#